data_AF-A0A9N9WHL8-F1
#
_entry.id   AF-A0A9N9WHL8-F1
#
_cell.length_a   1.000
_cell.length_b   1.000
_cell.length_c   1.000
_cell.angle_alpha   90.00
_cell.angle_beta   90.00
_cell.angle_gamma   90.00
#
_symmetry.space_group_name_H-M   'P 1'
#
loop_
_entity.id
_entity.type
_entity.pdbx_description
1 polymer ?
#
loop_
_entity_poly.entity_id
_entity_poly.type
_entity_poly.pdbx_seq_one_letter_code
_entity_poly.pdbx_strand_id
1 'polypeptide(L)'
;MANRIWVAVGIILSLSSQVQSAVDCNTTGVGRFADPTDTTCKKYTLCVYNSSTKIYTSYNYTCPTTLFNPNTGTCSPDYVCEVTNPASSLCTEDGYIPNPNSNCTGFIECVKINNTFTATNYSCPDDTFFNPNTTLCETSYKCPTPTFTCTAAGRFANEADSTCQTYYMCVLVSSNGTYVQEKYNCPSTSVFSPSSSFCTTSYACP
;
A
#
# COMPACT_ATOMS: atom_id res chain seq x y z
N MET A 1 -52.75 37.87 -19.41
CA MET A 1 -51.36 38.08 -18.97
C MET A 1 -51.14 37.27 -17.71
N ALA A 2 -50.53 36.09 -17.81
CA ALA A 2 -50.29 35.19 -16.68
C ALA A 2 -48.77 35.13 -16.42
N ASN A 3 -48.36 35.64 -15.25
CA ASN A 3 -46.95 35.73 -14.86
C ASN A 3 -46.57 34.44 -14.12
N ARG A 4 -45.70 33.62 -14.71
CA ARG A 4 -45.21 32.38 -14.10
C ARG A 4 -43.90 32.67 -13.37
N ILE A 5 -43.96 32.75 -12.05
CA ILE A 5 -42.78 32.90 -11.19
C ILE A 5 -42.15 31.53 -11.00
N TRP A 6 -40.92 31.35 -11.51
CA TRP A 6 -40.10 30.16 -11.29
C TRP A 6 -39.32 30.32 -9.98
N VAL A 7 -39.67 29.54 -8.96
CA VAL A 7 -38.88 29.43 -7.72
C VAL A 7 -37.81 28.36 -7.94
N ALA A 8 -36.59 28.79 -8.21
CA ALA A 8 -35.43 27.90 -8.22
C ALA A 8 -35.07 27.54 -6.77
N VAL A 9 -35.42 26.31 -6.36
CA VAL A 9 -34.97 25.76 -5.08
C VAL A 9 -33.51 25.35 -5.24
N GLY A 10 -32.60 26.19 -4.77
CA GLY A 10 -31.17 25.87 -4.71
C GLY A 10 -30.90 24.85 -3.61
N ILE A 11 -30.65 23.60 -3.99
CA ILE A 11 -30.14 22.56 -3.09
C ILE A 11 -28.69 22.90 -2.78
N ILE A 12 -28.45 23.45 -1.59
CA ILE A 12 -27.09 23.63 -1.06
C ILE A 12 -26.59 22.25 -0.65
N LEU A 13 -25.84 21.59 -1.54
CA LEU A 13 -25.04 20.41 -1.21
C LEU A 13 -23.88 20.86 -0.32
N SER A 14 -24.10 20.82 1.00
CA SER A 14 -23.03 20.93 1.98
C SER A 14 -22.12 19.72 1.84
N LEU A 15 -20.95 19.90 1.22
CA LEU A 15 -19.83 18.97 1.27
C LEU A 15 -19.37 18.86 2.73
N SER A 16 -19.95 17.94 3.49
CA SER A 16 -19.40 17.54 4.78
C SER A 16 -18.11 16.77 4.49
N SER A 17 -16.96 17.39 4.68
CA SER A 17 -15.69 16.69 4.77
C SER A 17 -15.79 15.70 5.93
N GLN A 18 -15.98 14.42 5.63
CA GLN A 18 -15.90 13.39 6.65
C GLN A 18 -14.47 13.40 7.17
N VAL A 19 -14.29 13.71 8.45
CA VAL A 19 -13.01 13.59 9.13
C VAL A 19 -12.75 12.10 9.31
N GLN A 20 -12.17 11.48 8.29
CA GLN A 20 -11.70 10.10 8.37
C GLN A 20 -10.60 10.03 9.45
N SER A 21 -10.65 9.02 10.33
CA SER A 21 -9.54 8.78 11.27
C SER A 21 -8.29 8.37 10.50
N ALA A 22 -7.11 8.67 11.05
CA ALA A 22 -5.82 8.33 10.43
C ALA A 22 -5.60 6.82 10.29
N VAL A 23 -6.31 5.98 11.07
CA VAL A 23 -6.22 4.52 11.04
C VAL A 23 -7.62 3.92 10.93
N ASP A 24 -7.80 2.93 10.05
CA ASP A 24 -9.06 2.18 9.94
C ASP A 24 -9.13 1.06 10.99
N CYS A 25 -9.81 1.36 12.10
CA CYS A 25 -10.01 0.44 13.22
C CYS A 25 -10.77 -0.83 12.87
N ASN A 26 -11.53 -0.86 11.76
CA ASN A 26 -12.24 -2.06 11.34
C ASN A 26 -11.28 -3.12 10.77
N THR A 27 -10.11 -2.69 10.29
CA THR A 27 -9.05 -3.56 9.79
C THR A 27 -8.00 -3.91 10.86
N THR A 28 -7.60 -2.92 11.66
CA THR A 28 -6.52 -3.09 12.65
C THR A 28 -6.98 -3.67 13.98
N GLY A 29 -8.28 -3.60 14.28
CA GLY A 29 -8.86 -4.09 15.53
C GLY A 29 -8.60 -3.17 16.72
N VAL A 30 -8.72 -3.71 17.93
CA VAL A 30 -8.61 -2.94 19.18
C VAL A 30 -7.13 -2.68 19.49
N GLY A 31 -6.75 -1.44 19.77
CA GLY A 31 -5.35 -1.13 20.05
C GLY A 31 -4.98 0.33 19.83
N ARG A 32 -3.68 0.61 19.94
CA ARG A 32 -3.08 1.91 19.64
C ARG A 32 -2.15 1.73 18.46
N PHE A 33 -2.32 2.55 17.42
CA PHE A 33 -1.62 2.40 16.15
C PHE A 33 -0.99 3.73 15.77
N ALA A 34 0.25 3.70 15.28
CA ALA A 34 0.93 4.90 14.82
C ALA A 34 0.09 5.54 13.69
N ASP A 35 0.05 6.87 13.68
CA ASP A 35 -0.55 7.58 12.55
C ASP A 35 0.37 7.39 11.33
N PRO A 36 -0.10 6.73 10.25
CA PRO A 36 0.74 6.40 9.09
C PRO A 36 1.20 7.65 8.32
N THR A 37 0.58 8.80 8.58
CA THR A 37 0.93 10.09 7.97
C THR A 37 1.82 10.94 8.86
N ASP A 38 2.06 10.52 10.12
CA ASP A 38 2.85 11.29 11.06
C ASP A 38 4.34 10.97 11.01
N THR A 39 5.08 11.81 10.30
CA THR A 39 6.54 11.76 10.22
C THR A 39 7.22 12.16 11.53
N THR A 40 6.49 12.70 12.50
CA THR A 40 7.07 13.06 13.81
C THR A 40 7.03 11.91 14.83
N CYS A 41 6.41 10.77 14.48
CA CYS A 41 6.14 9.64 15.38
C CYS A 41 5.49 10.07 16.71
N LYS A 42 4.73 11.15 16.75
CA LYS A 42 4.03 11.60 17.97
C LYS A 42 2.56 11.21 17.96
N LYS A 43 1.94 11.09 16.80
CA LYS A 43 0.52 10.86 16.64
C LYS A 43 0.22 9.36 16.57
N TYR A 44 -0.89 9.00 17.19
CA TYR A 44 -1.41 7.64 17.15
C TYR A 44 -2.94 7.66 17.22
N THR A 45 -3.56 6.62 16.69
CA THR A 45 -5.00 6.38 16.80
C THR A 45 -5.26 5.28 17.82
N LEU A 46 -6.17 5.54 18.75
CA LEU A 46 -6.73 4.55 19.65
C LEU A 46 -8.03 4.00 19.04
N CYS A 47 -8.07 2.70 18.83
CA CYS A 47 -9.23 1.96 18.37
C CYS A 47 -9.88 1.22 19.54
N VAL A 48 -11.16 1.49 19.77
CA VAL A 48 -11.98 0.88 20.83
C VAL A 48 -13.15 0.15 20.19
N TYR A 49 -13.36 -1.12 20.55
CA TYR A 49 -14.50 -1.89 20.08
C TYR A 49 -15.63 -1.90 21.11
N ASN A 50 -16.84 -1.52 20.69
CA ASN A 50 -18.04 -1.64 21.50
C ASN A 50 -18.77 -2.93 21.14
N SER A 51 -18.75 -3.92 22.03
CA SER A 51 -19.37 -5.24 21.82
C SER A 51 -20.90 -5.21 21.77
N SER A 52 -21.54 -4.17 22.35
CA SER A 52 -23.00 -4.04 22.37
C SER A 52 -23.53 -3.50 21.05
N THR A 53 -22.82 -2.55 20.44
CA THR A 53 -23.20 -1.95 19.15
C THR A 53 -22.49 -2.60 17.95
N LYS A 54 -21.45 -3.41 18.20
CA LYS A 54 -20.55 -4.00 17.19
C LYS A 54 -19.86 -2.94 16.33
N ILE A 55 -19.51 -1.80 16.93
CA ILE A 55 -18.90 -0.66 16.24
C ILE A 55 -17.50 -0.41 16.81
N TYR A 56 -16.55 -0.10 15.92
CA TYR A 56 -15.26 0.47 16.28
C TYR A 56 -15.33 1.99 16.37
N THR A 57 -14.79 2.55 17.45
CA THR A 57 -14.61 4.00 17.62
C THR A 57 -13.12 4.31 17.63
N SER A 58 -12.73 5.30 16.84
CA SER A 58 -11.36 5.77 16.69
C SER A 58 -11.15 7.12 17.38
N TYR A 59 -10.01 7.30 18.04
CA TYR A 59 -9.62 8.56 18.68
C TYR A 59 -8.17 8.90 18.35
N ASN A 60 -7.93 10.09 17.80
CA ASN A 60 -6.58 10.54 17.44
C ASN A 60 -5.93 11.24 18.64
N TYR A 61 -4.68 10.89 18.93
CA TYR A 61 -3.90 11.41 20.04
C TYR A 61 -2.49 11.80 19.59
N THR A 62 -1.84 12.64 20.40
CA THR A 62 -0.43 13.03 20.23
C THR A 62 0.32 12.79 21.53
N CYS A 63 1.47 12.12 21.46
CA CYS A 63 2.38 11.96 22.58
C CYS A 63 2.91 13.35 23.02
N PRO A 64 2.80 13.72 24.30
CA PRO A 64 3.11 15.08 24.74
C PRO A 64 4.59 15.43 24.63
N THR A 65 5.45 14.58 25.22
CA THR A 65 6.90 14.85 25.36
C THR A 65 7.77 13.79 24.70
N THR A 66 7.24 12.59 24.50
CA THR A 66 7.95 11.43 23.96
C THR A 66 7.37 10.99 22.61
N LEU A 67 7.92 9.94 22.03
CA LEU A 67 7.53 9.42 20.72
C LEU A 67 6.67 8.16 20.89
N PHE A 68 5.68 7.97 20.03
CA PHE A 68 4.84 6.78 20.00
C PHE A 68 5.62 5.60 19.45
N ASN A 69 5.83 4.58 20.27
CA ASN A 69 6.44 3.32 19.88
C ASN A 69 5.36 2.35 19.37
N PRO A 70 5.33 2.00 18.07
CA PRO A 70 4.33 1.11 17.51
C PRO A 70 4.47 -0.34 17.99
N ASN A 71 5.67 -0.76 18.42
CA ASN A 71 5.90 -2.13 18.89
C ASN A 71 5.27 -2.38 20.27
N THR A 72 5.23 -1.34 21.11
CA THR A 72 4.67 -1.42 22.46
C THR A 72 3.31 -0.75 22.59
N GLY A 73 2.88 0.02 21.59
CA GLY A 73 1.63 0.78 21.60
C GLY A 73 1.62 1.94 22.60
N THR A 74 2.79 2.46 22.98
CA THR A 74 2.94 3.45 24.06
C THR A 74 3.88 4.59 23.68
N CYS A 75 3.69 5.75 24.32
CA CYS A 75 4.63 6.87 24.19
C CYS A 75 5.88 6.58 25.05
N SER A 76 7.06 6.43 24.44
CA SER A 76 8.30 6.04 25.10
C SER A 76 9.43 7.04 24.83
N PRO A 77 10.21 7.45 25.86
CA PRO A 77 11.37 8.32 25.66
C PRO A 77 12.52 7.62 24.95
N ASP A 78 12.60 6.29 25.04
CA ASP A 78 13.67 5.47 24.44
C ASP A 78 13.33 5.02 23.02
N TYR A 79 12.14 5.33 22.54
CA TYR A 79 11.77 5.04 21.17
C TYR A 79 12.45 6.05 20.24
N VAL A 80 13.39 5.54 19.45
CA VAL A 80 13.96 6.29 18.34
C VAL A 80 12.97 6.18 17.18
N CYS A 81 12.45 7.33 16.74
CA CYS A 81 11.64 7.42 15.54
C CYS A 81 12.54 7.15 14.33
N GLU A 82 12.72 5.87 14.02
CA GLU A 82 13.23 5.44 12.73
C GLU A 82 12.10 5.60 11.74
N VAL A 83 11.89 6.83 11.26
CA VAL A 83 11.26 7.05 9.95
C VAL A 83 12.24 6.59 8.86
N THR A 84 12.67 5.34 8.95
CA THR A 84 12.92 4.55 7.75
C THR A 84 11.54 4.30 7.17
N ASN A 85 10.98 5.34 6.54
CA ASN A 85 10.05 5.06 5.47
C ASN A 85 10.85 4.11 4.56
N PRO A 86 10.42 2.86 4.31
CA PRO A 86 11.13 2.00 3.36
C PRO A 86 11.27 2.69 1.97
N ALA A 87 10.53 3.78 1.74
CA ALA A 87 10.73 4.70 0.63
C ALA A 87 11.96 5.64 0.74
N SER A 88 12.45 6.02 1.92
CA SER A 88 13.62 6.90 2.06
C SER A 88 14.93 6.22 1.69
N SER A 89 15.02 4.89 1.85
CA SER A 89 16.13 4.10 1.31
C SER A 89 16.09 3.96 -0.22
N LEU A 90 14.96 4.28 -0.86
CA LEU A 90 14.83 4.32 -2.32
C LEU A 90 15.26 5.67 -2.91
N CYS A 91 15.28 6.73 -2.09
CA CYS A 91 15.68 8.07 -2.53
C CYS A 91 17.21 8.18 -2.66
N THR A 92 17.69 8.44 -3.87
CA THR A 92 19.11 8.74 -4.14
C THR A 92 19.37 10.21 -4.47
N GLU A 93 18.34 10.93 -4.88
CA GLU A 93 18.34 12.35 -5.24
C GLU A 93 16.98 13.00 -4.97
N ASP A 94 16.93 14.33 -5.04
CA ASP A 94 15.68 15.08 -4.97
C ASP A 94 14.81 14.81 -6.22
N GLY A 95 13.51 14.60 -6.03
CA GLY A 95 12.58 14.42 -7.15
C GLY A 95 11.44 13.44 -6.85
N TYR A 96 10.85 12.88 -7.91
CA TYR A 96 9.75 11.93 -7.83
C TYR A 96 10.17 10.58 -8.41
N ILE A 97 9.95 9.50 -7.65
CA ILE A 97 10.28 8.13 -8.07
C ILE A 97 9.04 7.22 -7.98
N PRO A 98 8.98 6.12 -8.74
CA PRO A 98 7.87 5.17 -8.63
C PRO A 98 7.78 4.56 -7.23
N ASN A 99 6.56 4.37 -6.72
CA ASN A 99 6.35 3.54 -5.53
C ASN A 99 6.29 2.06 -5.96
N PRO A 100 7.28 1.22 -5.61
CA PRO A 100 7.36 -0.17 -6.07
C PRO A 100 6.18 -1.03 -5.58
N ASN A 101 5.50 -0.61 -4.51
CA ASN A 101 4.39 -1.35 -3.90
C ASN A 101 3.02 -0.88 -4.38
N SER A 102 2.97 0.10 -5.29
CA SER A 102 1.71 0.71 -5.75
C SER A 102 1.16 0.12 -7.06
N ASN A 103 1.90 -0.77 -7.74
CA ASN A 103 1.55 -1.18 -9.10
C ASN A 103 1.33 0.04 -10.03
N CYS A 104 2.26 1.00 -9.92
CA CYS A 104 2.29 2.31 -10.59
C CYS A 104 1.15 3.28 -10.25
N THR A 105 0.23 2.97 -9.35
CA THR A 105 -0.84 3.91 -8.94
C THR A 105 -0.36 4.95 -7.93
N GLY A 106 0.93 4.94 -7.57
CA GLY A 106 1.51 5.91 -6.66
C GLY A 106 2.99 6.15 -6.92
N PHE A 107 3.49 7.21 -6.30
CA PHE A 107 4.86 7.68 -6.41
C PHE A 107 5.37 8.17 -5.07
N ILE A 108 6.68 8.36 -4.97
CA ILE A 108 7.36 8.87 -3.80
C ILE A 108 7.98 10.21 -4.17
N GLU A 109 7.72 11.24 -3.37
CA GLU A 109 8.48 12.49 -3.39
C GLU A 109 9.68 12.34 -2.45
N CYS A 110 10.87 12.58 -2.99
CA CYS A 110 12.14 12.56 -2.29
C CYS A 110 12.63 14.00 -2.11
N VAL A 111 12.86 14.41 -0.87
CA VAL A 111 13.40 15.73 -0.51
C VAL A 111 14.61 15.57 0.41
N LYS A 112 15.76 16.11 0.02
CA LYS A 112 17.02 16.06 0.77
C LYS A 112 17.13 17.26 1.71
N ILE A 113 17.06 17.00 3.01
CA ILE A 113 17.17 18.00 4.08
C ILE A 113 18.34 17.63 4.98
N ASN A 114 19.32 18.52 5.14
CA ASN A 114 20.51 18.31 5.98
C ASN A 114 21.24 16.98 5.71
N ASN A 115 21.36 16.62 4.43
CA ASN A 115 22.00 15.39 3.96
C ASN A 115 21.24 14.08 4.28
N THR A 116 19.97 14.18 4.68
CA THR A 116 19.05 13.07 4.90
C THR A 116 17.86 13.19 3.95
N PHE A 117 17.42 12.07 3.36
CA PHE A 117 16.21 12.06 2.54
C PHE A 117 14.95 11.93 3.39
N THR A 118 13.98 12.79 3.11
CA THR A 118 12.59 12.65 3.51
C THR A 118 11.83 12.09 2.31
N ALA A 119 11.09 11.01 2.51
CA ALA A 119 10.29 10.37 1.47
C ALA A 119 8.80 10.45 1.82
N THR A 120 7.96 10.87 0.88
CA THR A 120 6.50 10.97 1.07
C THR A 120 5.79 10.23 -0.04
N ASN A 121 4.87 9.31 0.31
CA ASN A 121 4.09 8.54 -0.64
C ASN A 121 2.87 9.35 -1.11
N TYR A 122 2.63 9.37 -2.41
CA TYR A 122 1.45 9.94 -3.04
C TYR A 122 0.76 8.89 -3.93
N SER A 123 -0.54 9.06 -4.11
CA SER A 123 -1.34 8.28 -5.07
C SER A 123 -1.62 9.14 -6.29
N CYS A 124 -1.63 8.52 -7.46
CA CYS A 124 -2.09 9.13 -8.69
C CYS A 124 -3.63 9.29 -8.67
N PRO A 125 -4.18 10.39 -9.21
CA PRO A 125 -5.62 10.59 -9.31
C PRO A 125 -6.24 9.75 -10.44
N ASP A 126 -7.56 9.55 -10.41
CA ASP A 126 -8.40 9.12 -11.55
C ASP A 126 -7.86 7.95 -12.39
N ASP A 127 -7.49 6.84 -11.74
CA ASP A 127 -6.95 5.62 -12.39
C ASP A 127 -5.75 5.88 -13.32
N THR A 128 -5.00 6.95 -13.07
CA THR A 128 -3.76 7.27 -13.80
C THR A 128 -2.57 6.54 -13.19
N PHE A 129 -1.51 6.36 -13.99
CA PHE A 129 -0.30 5.66 -13.56
C PHE A 129 0.90 6.60 -13.62
N PHE A 130 1.78 6.52 -12.62
CA PHE A 130 2.99 7.33 -12.56
C PHE A 130 4.01 6.88 -13.62
N ASN A 131 4.36 7.80 -14.51
CA ASN A 131 5.39 7.59 -15.53
C ASN A 131 6.75 8.11 -15.01
N PRO A 132 7.74 7.24 -14.74
CA PRO A 132 9.03 7.66 -14.22
C PRO A 132 9.84 8.54 -15.18
N ASN A 133 9.55 8.51 -16.48
CA ASN A 133 10.29 9.31 -17.46
C ASN A 133 9.83 10.77 -17.49
N THR A 134 8.53 11.01 -17.26
CA THR A 134 7.94 12.36 -17.26
C THR A 134 7.71 12.87 -15.85
N THR A 135 7.79 12.01 -14.84
CA THR A 135 7.49 12.27 -13.42
C THR A 135 6.04 12.72 -13.16
N LEU A 136 5.12 12.34 -14.04
CA LEU A 136 3.71 12.71 -13.97
C LEU A 136 2.81 11.47 -13.95
N CYS A 137 1.61 11.62 -13.40
CA CYS A 137 0.57 10.61 -13.50
C CYS A 137 -0.17 10.75 -14.85
N GLU A 138 -0.17 9.69 -15.65
CA GLU A 138 -0.69 9.70 -17.02
C GLU A 138 -1.66 8.53 -17.24
N THR A 139 -2.75 8.78 -17.96
CA THR A 139 -3.69 7.72 -18.40
C THR A 139 -3.08 6.81 -19.46
N SER A 140 -2.13 7.32 -20.26
CA SER A 140 -1.47 6.58 -21.33
C SER A 140 -0.34 5.68 -20.85
N TYR A 141 0.19 5.91 -19.65
CA TYR A 141 1.29 5.11 -19.14
C TYR A 141 0.83 3.68 -18.88
N LYS A 142 1.61 2.73 -19.40
CA LYS A 142 1.37 1.31 -19.19
C LYS A 142 2.30 0.84 -18.09
N CYS A 143 1.73 0.61 -16.91
CA CYS A 143 2.48 0.07 -15.80
C CYS A 143 3.17 -1.24 -16.23
N PRO A 144 4.50 -1.34 -16.10
CA PRO A 144 5.20 -2.57 -16.38
C PRO A 144 4.66 -3.66 -15.46
N THR A 145 4.13 -4.74 -16.03
CA THR A 145 3.81 -5.92 -15.24
C THR A 145 5.11 -6.47 -14.68
N PRO A 146 5.23 -6.72 -13.36
CA PRO A 146 6.45 -7.29 -12.79
C PRO A 146 6.77 -8.58 -13.54
N THR A 147 7.89 -8.56 -14.27
CA THR A 147 8.36 -9.72 -15.03
C THR A 147 9.06 -10.64 -14.05
N PHE A 148 8.38 -11.72 -13.67
CA PHE A 148 9.04 -12.81 -12.96
C PHE A 148 10.26 -13.27 -13.75
N THR A 149 11.40 -13.45 -13.08
CA THR A 149 12.64 -13.95 -13.68
C THR A 149 13.19 -15.07 -12.80
N CYS A 150 13.40 -16.24 -13.39
CA CYS A 150 13.99 -17.37 -12.68
C CYS A 150 15.43 -17.10 -12.24
N THR A 151 15.69 -17.20 -10.94
CA THR A 151 17.05 -17.20 -10.34
C THR A 151 17.50 -18.58 -9.87
N ALA A 152 16.56 -19.52 -9.75
CA ALA A 152 16.78 -20.90 -9.35
C ALA A 152 15.81 -21.85 -10.08
N ALA A 153 16.16 -23.14 -10.16
CA ALA A 153 15.24 -24.15 -10.67
C ALA A 153 14.16 -24.45 -9.62
N GLY A 154 12.92 -24.63 -10.06
CA GLY A 154 11.80 -24.87 -9.16
C GLY A 154 10.47 -24.29 -9.65
N ARG A 155 9.49 -24.27 -8.76
CA ARG A 155 8.17 -23.67 -8.99
C ARG A 155 8.02 -22.45 -8.10
N PHE A 156 7.56 -21.35 -8.68
CA PHE A 156 7.46 -20.06 -8.00
C PHE A 156 6.08 -19.46 -8.22
N ALA A 157 5.58 -18.76 -7.20
CA ALA A 157 4.27 -18.12 -7.29
C ALA A 157 4.26 -17.06 -8.40
N ASN A 158 3.15 -16.97 -9.12
CA ASN A 158 2.92 -15.82 -9.98
C ASN A 158 2.28 -14.71 -9.14
N GLU A 159 3.08 -13.82 -8.58
CA GLU A 159 2.59 -12.73 -7.73
C GLU A 159 1.70 -11.71 -8.48
N ALA A 160 1.75 -11.72 -9.82
CA ALA A 160 0.85 -10.93 -10.65
C ALA A 160 -0.56 -11.55 -10.79
N ASP A 161 -0.78 -12.76 -10.30
CA ASP A 161 -2.08 -13.44 -10.30
C ASP A 161 -2.71 -13.43 -8.91
N SER A 162 -3.66 -12.51 -8.72
CA SER A 162 -4.43 -12.36 -7.47
C SER A 162 -5.33 -13.55 -7.15
N THR A 163 -5.52 -14.50 -8.07
CA THR A 163 -6.29 -15.73 -7.81
C THR A 163 -5.40 -16.88 -7.32
N CYS A 164 -4.07 -16.69 -7.29
CA CYS A 164 -3.08 -17.72 -7.02
C CYS A 164 -3.20 -18.97 -7.93
N GLN A 165 -3.91 -18.86 -9.06
CA GLN A 165 -4.21 -19.99 -9.93
C GLN A 165 -3.04 -20.34 -10.84
N THR A 166 -2.07 -19.45 -10.97
CA THR A 166 -0.92 -19.62 -11.86
C THR A 166 0.40 -19.55 -11.12
N TYR A 167 1.41 -20.23 -11.67
CA TYR A 167 2.77 -20.28 -11.14
C TYR A 167 3.77 -20.37 -12.30
N TYR A 168 5.03 -20.08 -12.03
CA TYR A 168 6.13 -20.24 -12.99
C TYR A 168 6.95 -21.49 -12.66
N MET A 169 7.25 -22.28 -13.68
CA MET A 169 8.23 -23.37 -13.61
C MET A 169 9.54 -22.90 -14.22
N CYS A 170 10.61 -22.99 -13.43
CA CYS A 170 11.97 -22.63 -13.80
C CYS A 170 12.80 -23.90 -14.00
N VAL A 171 13.39 -24.06 -15.18
CA VAL A 171 14.27 -25.18 -15.52
C VAL A 171 15.65 -24.66 -15.91
N LEU A 172 16.70 -25.19 -15.28
CA LEU A 172 18.09 -24.85 -15.62
C LEU A 172 18.46 -25.49 -16.95
N VAL A 173 18.90 -24.68 -17.90
CA VAL A 173 19.47 -25.12 -19.18
C VAL A 173 20.94 -25.43 -18.96
N SER A 174 21.28 -26.73 -18.97
CA SER A 174 22.63 -27.20 -18.65
C SER A 174 23.71 -26.71 -19.62
N SER A 175 23.34 -26.30 -20.84
CA SER A 175 24.30 -25.88 -21.88
C SER A 175 24.87 -24.48 -21.68
N ASN A 176 24.17 -23.59 -20.98
CA ASN A 176 24.59 -22.19 -20.80
C ASN A 176 24.38 -21.66 -19.38
N GLY A 177 23.85 -22.48 -18.46
CA GLY A 177 23.62 -22.09 -17.07
C GLY A 177 22.46 -21.10 -16.87
N THR A 178 21.66 -20.84 -17.91
CA THR A 178 20.50 -19.95 -17.83
C THR A 178 19.24 -20.72 -17.44
N TYR A 179 18.22 -20.02 -16.95
CA TYR A 179 16.93 -20.61 -16.65
C TYR A 179 15.91 -20.31 -17.74
N VAL A 180 15.19 -21.33 -18.19
CA VAL A 180 13.96 -21.17 -18.97
C VAL A 180 12.80 -21.16 -17.99
N GLN A 181 11.88 -20.23 -18.22
CA GLN A 181 10.69 -20.07 -17.41
C GLN A 181 9.43 -20.27 -18.26
N GLU A 182 8.43 -20.92 -17.68
CA GLU A 182 7.13 -21.10 -18.33
C GLU A 182 6.00 -21.00 -17.30
N LYS A 183 4.89 -20.38 -17.70
CA LYS A 183 3.72 -20.17 -16.84
C LYS A 183 2.78 -21.36 -16.94
N TYR A 184 2.34 -21.84 -15.78
CA TYR A 184 1.40 -22.96 -15.65
C TYR A 184 0.19 -22.55 -14.83
N ASN A 185 -0.94 -23.23 -15.06
CA ASN A 185 -2.14 -23.14 -14.24
C ASN A 185 -2.22 -24.33 -13.29
N CYS A 186 -2.58 -24.08 -12.04
CA CYS A 186 -2.94 -25.13 -11.11
C CYS A 186 -4.20 -25.87 -11.60
N PRO A 187 -4.25 -27.20 -11.45
CA PRO A 187 -5.38 -28.00 -11.90
C PRO A 187 -6.63 -27.80 -11.02
N SER A 188 -7.80 -27.97 -11.62
CA SER A 188 -9.10 -27.93 -10.92
C SER A 188 -9.28 -26.64 -10.10
N THR A 189 -9.76 -26.74 -8.86
CA THR A 189 -9.95 -25.62 -7.92
C THR A 189 -8.77 -25.46 -6.96
N SER A 190 -7.61 -26.07 -7.24
CA SER A 190 -6.42 -25.92 -6.40
C SER A 190 -5.69 -24.63 -6.73
N VAL A 191 -5.02 -24.03 -5.74
CA VAL A 191 -4.23 -22.80 -5.89
C VAL A 191 -2.78 -23.07 -5.54
N PHE A 192 -1.86 -22.29 -6.11
CA PHE A 192 -0.43 -22.45 -5.86
C PHE A 192 -0.06 -21.95 -4.47
N SER A 193 0.57 -22.81 -3.66
CA SER A 193 1.11 -22.46 -2.35
C SER A 193 2.61 -22.12 -2.49
N PRO A 194 3.03 -20.87 -2.20
CA PRO A 194 4.44 -20.49 -2.26
C PRO A 194 5.32 -21.28 -1.26
N SER A 195 4.77 -21.60 -0.08
CA SER A 195 5.53 -22.27 1.00
C SER A 195 5.83 -23.73 0.70
N SER A 196 4.94 -24.43 -0.01
CA SER A 196 5.16 -25.81 -0.42
C SER A 196 5.63 -25.94 -1.87
N SER A 197 5.57 -24.88 -2.67
CA SER A 197 5.87 -24.87 -4.11
C SER A 197 5.00 -25.84 -4.94
N PHE A 198 3.78 -26.12 -4.49
CA PHE A 198 2.81 -27.00 -5.16
C PHE A 198 1.39 -26.43 -5.15
N CYS A 199 0.60 -26.85 -6.13
CA CYS A 199 -0.84 -26.59 -6.16
C CYS A 199 -1.53 -27.43 -5.08
N THR A 200 -2.33 -26.79 -4.24
CA THR A 200 -3.06 -27.43 -3.14
C THR A 200 -4.43 -26.76 -2.95
N THR A 201 -5.38 -27.50 -2.37
CA THR A 201 -6.69 -26.97 -1.97
C THR A 201 -6.67 -26.41 -0.55
N SER A 202 -5.57 -26.57 0.18
CA SER A 202 -5.44 -26.15 1.59
C SER A 202 -4.83 -24.76 1.76
N TYR A 203 -4.32 -24.15 0.69
CA TYR A 203 -3.74 -22.81 0.73
C TYR A 203 -4.84 -21.78 0.54
N ALA A 204 -4.92 -20.82 1.45
CA ALA A 204 -5.78 -19.66 1.30
C ALA A 204 -4.99 -18.57 0.55
N CYS A 205 -5.43 -18.26 -0.67
CA CYS A 205 -4.89 -17.15 -1.43
C CYS A 205 -5.18 -15.83 -0.67
N PRO A 206 -4.20 -14.92 -0.52
CA PRO A 206 -4.35 -13.65 0.20
C PRO A 206 -5.41 -12.71 -0.38
#